data_AF-A0A2A3G158-F1
#
_entry.id   AF-A0A2A3G158-F1
#
_cell.length_a   1.000
_cell.length_b   1.000
_cell.length_c   1.000
_cell.angle_alpha   90.00
_cell.angle_beta   90.00
_cell.angle_gamma   90.00
#
_symmetry.space_group_name_H-M   'P 1'
#
loop_
_entity.id
_entity.type
_entity.pdbx_description
1 polymer ?
#
loop_
_entity_poly.entity_id
_entity_poly.type
_entity_poly.pdbx_seq_one_letter_code
_entity_poly.pdbx_strand_id
1 'polypeptide(L)' 'MARSLIPILVHDQSRLLDVNQTFATLLGYDLPEIAGLHVHQVIHLNDTAIGSPRPFDAHENAPIL' A
#
# COMPACT_ATOMS: atom_id res chain seq x y z
N MET A 1 -17.17 2.40 -10.08
CA MET A 1 -16.51 2.77 -8.81
C MET A 1 -16.09 4.23 -8.89
N ALA A 2 -16.41 5.04 -7.88
CA ALA A 2 -16.11 6.48 -7.88
C ALA A 2 -14.63 6.73 -7.55
N ARG A 3 -14.01 7.72 -8.21
CA ARG A 3 -12.65 8.15 -7.90
C ARG A 3 -12.65 8.89 -6.56
N SER A 4 -11.89 8.40 -5.59
CA SER A 4 -11.66 9.18 -4.36
C SER A 4 -10.66 10.32 -4.64
N LEU A 5 -11.02 11.53 -4.23
CA LEU A 5 -10.16 12.72 -4.30
C LEU A 5 -9.33 12.92 -3.02
N ILE A 6 -9.55 12.08 -2.01
CA ILE A 6 -8.89 12.17 -0.72
C ILE A 6 -7.49 11.53 -0.84
N PRO A 7 -6.42 12.22 -0.40
CA PRO A 7 -5.06 11.69 -0.45
C PRO A 7 -4.82 10.61 0.61
N ILE A 8 -3.66 9.96 0.53
CA ILE A 8 -3.10 9.16 1.63
C ILE A 8 -2.10 10.05 2.38
N LEU A 9 -2.32 10.23 3.67
CA LEU A 9 -1.46 11.05 4.53
C LEU A 9 -0.58 10.15 5.39
N VAL A 10 0.72 10.44 5.40
CA VAL A 10 1.73 9.66 6.14
C VAL A 10 2.51 10.60 7.07
N HIS A 11 2.64 10.20 8.34
CA HIS A 11 3.47 10.87 9.33
C HIS A 11 4.97 10.65 9.04
N ASP A 12 5.84 11.50 9.59
CA ASP A 12 7.31 11.40 9.44
C ASP A 12 7.93 10.08 9.96
N GLN A 13 7.18 9.31 10.75
CA GLN A 13 7.54 7.98 11.29
C GLN A 13 6.88 6.85 10.50
N SER A 14 6.55 7.09 9.22
CA SER A 14 5.94 6.10 8.32
C SER A 14 4.65 5.49 8.87
N ARG A 15 3.81 6.32 9.52
CA ARG A 15 2.49 5.91 9.99
C ARG A 15 1.40 6.49 9.12
N LEU A 16 0.42 5.67 8.75
CA LEU A 16 -0.77 6.13 8.02
C LEU A 16 -1.62 7.00 8.96
N LEU A 17 -1.76 8.28 8.65
CA LEU A 17 -2.57 9.21 9.43
C LEU A 17 -4.02 9.22 8.97
N ASP A 18 -4.20 9.21 7.65
CA ASP A 18 -5.49 9.19 7.00
C ASP A 18 -5.36 8.50 5.65
N VAL A 19 -6.38 7.76 5.25
CA VAL A 19 -6.41 7.06 3.97
C VAL A 19 -7.81 7.14 3.38
N ASN A 20 -7.87 7.12 2.05
CA ASN A 20 -9.16 7.05 1.39
C ASN A 20 -9.77 5.64 1.41
N GLN A 21 -11.09 5.58 1.26
CA GLN A 21 -11.84 4.31 1.25
C GLN A 21 -11.34 3.35 0.15
N THR A 22 -10.98 3.87 -1.02
CA THR A 22 -10.47 3.04 -2.12
C THR A 22 -9.19 2.30 -1.72
N PHE A 23 -8.28 2.95 -1.00
CA PHE A 23 -7.04 2.37 -0.52
C PHE A 23 -7.29 1.32 0.57
N ALA A 24 -8.16 1.62 1.53
CA ALA A 24 -8.53 0.66 2.58
C ALA A 24 -9.16 -0.61 1.96
N THR A 25 -10.11 -0.43 1.04
CA THR A 25 -10.75 -1.53 0.30
C THR A 25 -9.76 -2.33 -0.53
N LEU A 26 -8.80 -1.66 -1.20
CA LEU A 26 -7.79 -2.35 -2.01
C LEU A 26 -6.92 -3.29 -1.17
N LEU A 27 -6.60 -2.88 0.06
CA LEU A 27 -5.77 -3.66 0.97
C LEU A 27 -6.57 -4.61 1.87
N GLY A 28 -7.91 -4.56 1.79
CA GLY A 28 -8.80 -5.43 2.56
C GLY A 28 -8.98 -5.02 4.02
N TYR A 29 -8.73 -3.76 4.36
CA TYR A 29 -8.94 -3.20 5.69
C TYR A 29 -10.18 -2.31 5.76
N ASP A 30 -10.77 -2.21 6.94
CA ASP A 30 -11.67 -1.11 7.27
C ASP A 30 -10.89 0.18 7.60
N LEU A 31 -11.47 1.34 7.32
CA LEU A 31 -10.85 2.65 7.58
C LEU A 31 -10.26 2.83 9.00
N PRO A 32 -10.95 2.47 10.10
CA PRO A 32 -10.38 2.60 11.44
C PRO A 32 -9.23 1.62 11.71
N GLU A 33 -9.13 0.51 10.98
CA GLU A 33 -8.09 -0.50 11.18
C GLU A 33 -6.77 -0.11 10.52
N ILE A 34 -6.85 0.49 9.33
CA ILE A 34 -5.68 0.88 8.56
C ILE A 34 -5.04 2.18 9.07
N ALA A 35 -5.82 3.05 9.73
CA ALA A 35 -5.30 4.23 10.38
C ALA A 35 -4.34 3.87 11.52
N GLY A 36 -3.18 4.52 11.57
CA GLY A 36 -2.14 4.30 12.58
C GLY A 36 -1.18 3.15 12.29
N LEU A 37 -1.47 2.30 11.31
CA LEU A 37 -0.53 1.26 10.86
C LEU A 37 0.76 1.89 10.36
N HIS A 38 1.87 1.18 10.61
CA HIS A 38 3.15 1.51 9.99
C HIS A 38 3.12 1.04 8.54
N VAL A 39 3.61 1.86 7.59
CA VAL A 39 3.54 1.58 6.15
C VAL A 39 4.12 0.21 5.79
N HIS A 40 5.18 -0.24 6.48
CA HIS A 40 5.78 -1.57 6.27
C HIS A 40 4.86 -2.77 6.58
N GLN A 41 3.73 -2.55 7.25
CA GLN A 41 2.72 -3.59 7.48
C GLN A 41 1.83 -3.80 6.25
N VAL A 42 1.84 -2.86 5.30
CA VAL A 42 1.01 -2.89 4.08
C VAL A 42 1.83 -2.86 2.78
N ILE A 43 3.15 -2.83 2.88
CA ILE A 43 4.06 -3.00 1.73
C ILE A 43 4.89 -4.25 1.90
N HIS A 44 5.22 -4.91 0.80
CA HIS A 44 6.12 -6.05 0.83
C HIS A 44 7.55 -5.60 1.21
N LEU A 45 8.27 -6.40 1.99
CA LEU A 45 9.61 -6.06 2.49
C LEU A 45 10.60 -5.67 1.37
N ASN A 46 10.49 -6.30 0.20
CA ASN A 46 11.37 -6.01 -0.93
C ASN A 46 11.11 -4.64 -1.59
N ASP A 47 9.96 -4.02 -1.32
CA ASP A 47 9.58 -2.71 -1.86
C ASP A 47 10.00 -1.55 -0.93
N THR A 48 10.66 -1.85 0.20
CA THR A 48 11.06 -0.85 1.21
C THR A 48 12.34 -0.08 0.86
N ALA A 49 13.13 -0.57 -0.09
CA ALA A 49 14.39 0.07 -0.48
C ALA A 49 14.15 1.20 -1.49
N ILE A 50 14.48 2.44 -1.10
CA ILE A 50 14.47 3.60 -1.99
C ILE A 50 15.45 3.36 -3.13
N GLY A 51 14.94 3.26 -4.36
CA GLY A 51 15.77 3.02 -5.53
C GLY A 51 16.35 1.61 -5.62
N SER A 52 15.76 0.62 -4.94
CA SER A 52 16.01 -0.78 -5.27
C SER A 52 15.76 -0.91 -6.78
N PRO A 53 16.75 -1.28 -7.60
CA PRO A 53 16.43 -1.73 -8.93
C PRO A 53 15.49 -2.89 -8.67
N ARG A 54 14.20 -2.76 -9.02
CA ARG A 54 13.40 -3.96 -9.15
C ARG A 54 14.24 -4.81 -10.09
N PRO A 55 14.80 -5.95 -9.66
CA PRO A 55 15.13 -6.92 -10.67
C PRO A 55 13.81 -7.08 -11.44
N PHE A 56 13.86 -7.11 -12.76
CA PHE A 56 12.72 -7.56 -13.53
C PHE A 56 12.49 -9.01 -13.08
N ASP A 57 11.84 -9.20 -11.93
CA ASP A 57 11.64 -10.49 -11.31
C ASP A 57 10.72 -11.21 -12.27
N ALA A 58 11.28 -12.24 -12.89
CA ALA A 58 10.75 -13.05 -13.97
C ALA A 58 9.55 -13.92 -13.51
N HIS A 59 8.59 -13.32 -12.82
CA HIS A 59 7.33 -13.93 -12.38
C HIS A 59 6.10 -13.31 -13.06
N GLU A 60 6.27 -12.42 -14.05
CA GLU A 60 5.18 -11.86 -14.87
C GLU A 60 4.53 -12.86 -15.86
N ASN A 61 4.55 -14.18 -15.60
CA ASN A 61 3.82 -15.15 -16.45
C ASN A 61 3.42 -16.43 -15.68
N ALA A 62 2.90 -16.32 -14.46
CA ALA A 62 2.07 -17.41 -13.93
C ALA A 62 0.67 -17.28 -14.58
N PRO A 63 0.23 -18.23 -15.43
CA PRO A 63 -1.14 -18.20 -15.92
C PRO A 63 -2.08 -18.29 -14.72
N ILE A 64 -3.01 -17.33 -14.64
CA ILE A 64 -4.22 -17.47 -13.84
C ILE A 64 -4.95 -18.72 -14.37
N LEU A 65 -4.86 -19.82 -13.62
CA LEU A 65 -5.71 -21.01 -13.80
C LEU A 65 -7.10 -20.73 -13.24
#